data_AF-A0A418RDX5-F1
#
_entry.id   AF-A0A418RDX5-F1
#
_cell.length_a   1.000
_cell.length_b   1.000
_cell.length_c   1.000
_cell.angle_alpha   90.00
_cell.angle_beta   90.00
_cell.angle_gamma   90.00
#
_symmetry.space_group_name_H-M   'P 1'
#
loop_
_entity.id
_entity.type
_entity.pdbx_description
1 polymer ?
#
loop_
_entity_poly.entity_id
_entity_poly.type
_entity_poly.pdbx_seq_one_letter_code
_entity_poly.pdbx_strand_id
1 'polypeptide(L)' 'MKAYGQALEVETCGDRPARLIWRGRMYPVGAVLDEWRFGGRWWLGERPRSCFLVQAGALTAELHREDGPEGRWWLARLVD' A
#
# COMPACT_ATOMS: atom_id res chain seq x y z
N MET A 1 -0.50 -5.22 14.34
CA MET A 1 0.13 -4.89 13.04
C MET A 1 1.28 -3.92 13.25
N LYS A 2 2.50 -4.31 12.86
CA LYS A 2 3.73 -3.52 13.05
C LYS A 2 3.83 -2.45 11.96
N ALA A 3 4.28 -1.24 12.32
CA ALA A 3 4.52 -0.16 11.37
C ALA A 3 5.89 -0.32 10.68
N TYR A 4 5.94 -0.12 9.37
CA TYR A 4 7.18 -0.25 8.57
C TYR A 4 7.59 1.09 7.93
N GLY A 5 6.65 1.79 7.30
CA GLY A 5 6.93 3.05 6.59
C GLY A 5 7.93 2.88 5.43
N GLN A 6 8.10 1.66 4.93
CA GLN A 6 9.15 1.30 3.98
C GLN A 6 8.59 1.27 2.56
N ALA A 7 9.33 1.84 1.61
CA ALA A 7 8.97 1.71 0.19
C ALA A 7 8.92 0.24 -0.23
N LEU A 8 7.92 -0.10 -1.05
CA LEU A 8 7.85 -1.39 -1.72
C LEU A 8 7.42 -1.19 -3.17
N GLU A 9 7.71 -2.16 -4.02
CA GLU A 9 7.13 -2.23 -5.34
C GLU A 9 5.78 -2.95 -5.28
N VAL A 10 4.80 -2.39 -5.99
CA VAL A 10 3.44 -2.91 -6.10
C VAL A 10 3.09 -2.98 -7.57
N GLU A 11 2.78 -4.18 -8.07
CA GLU A 11 2.13 -4.33 -9.37
C GLU A 11 0.64 -4.08 -9.19
N THR A 12 0.03 -3.32 -10.09
CA THR A 12 -1.40 -2.98 -10.04
C THR A 12 -2.19 -3.61 -11.18
N CYS A 13 -3.48 -3.83 -10.94
CA CYS A 13 -4.46 -4.09 -11.98
C CYS A 13 -5.43 -2.90 -11.98
N GLY A 14 -5.29 -2.01 -12.96
CA GLY A 14 -5.88 -0.67 -12.88
C GLY A 14 -5.33 0.09 -11.67
N ASP A 15 -6.22 0.63 -10.85
CA ASP A 15 -5.86 1.39 -9.64
C ASP A 15 -5.62 0.53 -8.40
N ARG A 16 -5.89 -0.77 -8.46
CA ARG A 16 -5.85 -1.66 -7.30
C ARG A 16 -4.57 -2.50 -7.23
N PRO A 17 -4.05 -2.79 -6.03
CA PRO A 17 -2.86 -3.62 -5.86
C PRO A 17 -3.17 -5.08 -6.24
N ALA A 18 -2.30 -5.67 -7.06
CA ALA A 18 -2.42 -7.05 -7.52
C ALA A 18 -1.27 -7.93 -7.01
N ARG A 19 -0.08 -7.36 -6.78
CA ARG A 19 1.07 -8.08 -6.23
C ARG A 19 1.99 -7.16 -5.45
N LEU A 20 2.54 -7.66 -4.35
CA LEU A 20 3.54 -6.97 -3.54
C LEU A 20 4.91 -7.62 -3.75
N ILE A 21 5.95 -6.80 -3.92
CA ILE A 21 7.33 -7.27 -3.91
C ILE A 21 7.98 -6.77 -2.62
N TRP A 22 8.15 -7.69 -1.67
CA TRP A 22 8.64 -7.38 -0.33
C TRP A 22 9.81 -8.28 0.04
N ARG A 23 10.94 -7.68 0.43
CA ARG A 23 12.19 -8.40 0.78
C ARG A 23 12.62 -9.42 -0.28
N GLY A 24 12.49 -9.05 -1.56
CA GLY A 24 12.85 -9.89 -2.70
C GLY A 24 11.88 -11.07 -2.96
N ARG A 25 10.74 -11.13 -2.26
CA ARG A 25 9.70 -12.14 -2.46
C ARG A 25 8.44 -11.50 -3.02
N MET A 26 7.76 -12.25 -3.88
CA MET A 26 6.49 -11.84 -4.50
C MET A 26 5.31 -12.41 -3.72
N TYR A 27 4.35 -11.57 -3.39
CA TYR A 27 3.12 -11.93 -2.69
C TYR A 27 1.91 -11.50 -3.54
N PRO A 28 1.19 -12.44 -4.18
CA PRO A 28 -0.02 -12.09 -4.92
C PRO A 28 -1.10 -11.61 -3.95
N VAL A 29 -1.78 -10.52 -4.30
CA VAL A 29 -2.93 -10.03 -3.54
C VAL A 29 -4.12 -10.91 -3.86
N GLY A 30 -4.60 -11.66 -2.85
CA GLY A 30 -5.78 -12.51 -2.98
C GLY A 30 -7.09 -11.75 -2.75
N ALA A 31 -7.05 -10.71 -1.90
CA ALA A 31 -8.20 -9.85 -1.65
C ALA A 31 -7.76 -8.44 -1.22
N VAL A 32 -8.50 -7.43 -1.68
CA VAL A 32 -8.52 -6.10 -1.06
C VAL A 32 -9.60 -6.13 0.01
N LEU A 33 -9.20 -6.09 1.27
CA LEU A 33 -10.08 -6.18 2.43
C LEU A 33 -10.75 -4.84 2.74
N ASP A 34 -10.05 -3.73 2.49
CA ASP A 34 -10.58 -2.38 2.64
C ASP A 34 -9.81 -1.39 1.74
N GLU A 35 -10.46 -0.27 1.40
CA GLU A 35 -9.92 0.80 0.57
C GLU A 35 -10.45 2.15 1.07
N TRP A 36 -9.54 3.08 1.38
CA TRP A 36 -9.92 4.41 1.82
C TRP A 36 -8.98 5.48 1.29
N ARG A 37 -9.44 6.73 1.32
CA ARG A 37 -8.62 7.90 0.98
C ARG A 37 -8.21 8.64 2.23
N PHE A 38 -6.94 9.02 2.30
CA PHE A 38 -6.46 9.96 3.29
C PHE A 38 -6.19 11.30 2.59
N GLY A 39 -6.94 12.33 2.98
CA GLY A 39 -6.87 13.65 2.34
C GLY A 39 -5.54 14.39 2.52
N GLY A 40 -4.61 13.85 3.31
CA GLY A 40 -3.35 14.50 3.62
C GLY A 40 -3.52 15.57 4.70
N ARG A 41 -2.39 16.14 5.10
CA ARG A 41 -2.31 17.38 5.87
C ARG A 41 -1.67 18.42 4.95
N TRP A 42 -2.47 18.94 4.02
CA TRP A 42 -1.99 19.84 2.98
C TRP A 42 -1.32 21.10 3.54
N TRP A 43 -1.77 21.56 4.71
CA TRP A 43 -1.15 22.67 5.46
C TRP A 43 0.25 22.36 6.01
N LEU A 44 0.67 21.09 6.01
CA LEU A 44 2.03 20.63 6.31
C LEU A 44 2.76 20.08 5.08
N GLY A 45 2.22 20.30 3.88
CA GLY A 45 2.78 19.78 2.63
C GLY A 45 2.60 18.27 2.42
N GLU A 46 1.81 17.59 3.26
CA GLU A 46 1.53 16.17 3.08
C GLU A 46 0.48 15.96 1.99
N ARG A 47 0.85 15.22 0.95
CA ARG A 47 -0.03 14.91 -0.18
C ARG A 47 -1.16 13.95 0.23
N PRO A 48 -2.32 14.03 -0.43
CA PRO A 48 -3.33 12.99 -0.34
C PRO A 48 -2.76 11.63 -0.79
N ARG A 49 -3.37 10.55 -0.29
CA ARG A 49 -3.01 9.19 -0.66
C ARG A 49 -4.21 8.27 -0.69
N SER A 50 -4.09 7.23 -1.51
CA SER A 50 -4.98 6.08 -1.51
C SER A 50 -4.39 5.01 -0.59
N CYS A 51 -5.23 4.40 0.24
CA CYS A 51 -4.84 3.41 1.22
C CYS A 51 -5.61 2.12 0.99
N PHE A 52 -4.92 0.99 1.10
CA PHE A 52 -5.48 -0.33 0.88
C PHE A 52 -5.09 -1.25 2.03
N LEU A 53 -6.06 -1.99 2.56
CA LEU A 53 -5.79 -3.16 3.40
C LEU A 53 -5.94 -4.39 2.51
N VAL A 54 -4.92 -5.23 2.42
CA VAL A 54 -4.91 -6.39 1.53
C VAL A 54 -4.52 -7.67 2.25
N GLN A 55 -5.06 -8.79 1.76
CA GLN A 55 -4.56 -10.13 2.06
C GLN A 55 -3.69 -10.61 0.91
N ALA A 56 -2.43 -10.94 1.20
CA ALA A 56 -1.44 -11.41 0.22
C ALA A 56 -0.75 -12.69 0.73
N GLY A 57 -1.33 -13.85 0.41
CA GLY A 57 -0.92 -15.11 1.01
C GLY A 57 -1.20 -15.14 2.52
N ALA A 58 -0.17 -15.40 3.33
CA ALA A 58 -0.25 -15.33 4.79
C ALA A 58 -0.15 -13.90 5.34
N LEU A 59 0.18 -12.92 4.50
CA LEU A 59 0.41 -11.55 4.93
C LEU A 59 -0.86 -10.71 4.87
N THR A 60 -1.19 -10.02 5.96
CA THR A 60 -2.13 -8.90 5.94
C THR A 60 -1.34 -7.58 5.94
N ALA A 61 -1.46 -6.81 4.87
CA ALA A 61 -0.66 -5.62 4.63
C ALA A 61 -1.52 -4.36 4.44
N GLU A 62 -1.10 -3.27 5.07
CA GLU A 62 -1.62 -1.94 4.80
C GLU A 62 -0.65 -1.21 3.86
N LEU A 63 -1.15 -0.84 2.68
CA LEU A 63 -0.41 -0.22 1.60
C LEU A 63 -0.92 1.18 1.37
N HIS A 64 -0.03 2.13 1.22
CA HIS A 64 -0.38 3.50 0.87
C HIS A 64 0.29 3.86 -0.45
N ARG A 65 -0.43 4.60 -1.29
CA ARG A 65 0.04 5.20 -2.54
C ARG A 65 -0.23 6.69 -2.50
N GLU A 66 0.83 7.50 -2.53
CA GLU A 66 0.70 8.95 -2.75
C GLU A 66 -0.04 9.23 -4.05
N ASP A 67 -0.92 10.23 -4.07
CA ASP A 67 -1.59 10.63 -5.31
C ASP A 67 -0.60 11.29 -6.29
N GLY A 68 -0.82 11.06 -7.59
CA GLY A 68 -0.03 11.62 -8.69
C GLY A 68 0.63 10.55 -9.57
N PRO A 69 1.15 10.94 -10.75
CA PRO A 69 1.74 10.01 -11.71
C PRO A 69 3.01 9.31 -11.19
N GLU A 70 3.72 9.95 -10.26
CA GLU A 70 4.91 9.39 -9.59
C GLU A 70 4.58 8.96 -8.15
N GLY A 71 3.31 8.67 -7.88
CA GLY A 71 2.80 8.29 -6.56
C GLY A 71 3.55 7.09 -5.99
N ARG A 72 4.38 7.33 -4.97
CA ARG A 72 5.16 6.28 -4.33
C ARG A 72 4.27 5.35 -3.53
N TRP A 73 4.54 4.04 -3.63
CA TRP A 73 3.98 3.02 -2.75
C TRP A 73 4.84 2.80 -1.50
N TRP A 74 4.20 2.59 -0.35
CA TRP A 74 4.90 2.10 0.84
C TRP A 74 4.04 1.15 1.67
N LEU A 75 4.74 0.26 2.37
CA LEU A 75 4.19 -0.63 3.36
C LEU A 75 4.01 0.16 4.65
N ALA A 76 2.78 0.59 4.91
CA ALA A 76 2.48 1.30 6.15
C ALA A 76 2.57 0.34 7.33
N ARG A 77 1.93 -0.83 7.20
CA ARG A 77 1.85 -1.82 8.27
C ARG A 77 1.78 -3.25 7.72
N LEU A 78 2.26 -4.24 8.49
CA LEU A 78 2.24 -5.66 8.12
C LEU A 78 1.92 -6.55 9.34
N VAL A 79 1.19 -7.64 9.08
CA VAL A 79 1.12 -8.85 9.92
C VAL A 79 1.55 -10.03 9.06
N ASP A 80 2.36 -10.91 9.63
CA ASP A 80 2.80 -12.19 9.07
C ASP A 80 2.41 -13.38 9.97
#